data_AF-A0A6P9A266-F1
#
_entry.id   AF-A0A6P9A266-F1
#
_cell.length_a   1.000
_cell.length_b   1.000
_cell.length_c   1.000
_cell.angle_alpha   90.00
_cell.angle_beta   90.00
_cell.angle_gamma   90.00
#
_symmetry.space_group_name_H-M   'P 1'
#
loop_
_entity.id
_entity.type
_entity.pdbx_description
1 polymer ?
#
loop_
_entity_poly.entity_id
_entity_poly.type
_entity_poly.pdbx_seq_one_letter_code
_entity_poly.pdbx_strand_id
1 'polypeptide(L)'
;MEAEKRAHHNALERKRRDHIKDSFSSLRDSVPALQNEKVASRAQILKKASDYITYMRRKNNAHQQDIEDLKRQNSLLEAQIRTLERAKATGNFAAESSEGLYKGDSREYQDSESDMSDTEVTRNARRKKLKVAGVGLGSI
;
A
#
# COMPACT_ATOMS: atom_id res chain seq x y z
N MET A 1 -0.22 -28.52 -55.30
CA MET A 1 -0.94 -27.27 -54.98
C MET A 1 -1.73 -27.34 -53.68
N GLU A 2 -2.55 -28.37 -53.40
CA GLU A 2 -3.34 -28.43 -52.16
C GLU A 2 -2.46 -28.56 -50.89
N ALA A 3 -1.38 -29.35 -50.97
CA ALA A 3 -0.40 -29.47 -49.90
C ALA A 3 0.29 -28.13 -49.55
N GLU A 4 0.55 -27.29 -50.56
CA GLU A 4 1.18 -25.99 -50.39
C GLU A 4 0.23 -24.97 -49.73
N LYS A 5 -1.05 -24.95 -50.13
CA LYS A 5 -2.08 -24.16 -49.44
C LYS A 5 -2.23 -24.57 -47.98
N ARG A 6 -2.21 -25.87 -47.68
CA ARG A 6 -2.27 -26.41 -46.32
C ARG A 6 -1.03 -26.03 -45.50
N ALA A 7 0.16 -26.10 -46.09
CA ALA A 7 1.40 -25.68 -45.44
C ALA A 7 1.40 -24.18 -45.11
N HIS A 8 0.98 -23.34 -46.06
CA HIS A 8 0.87 -21.89 -45.86
C HIS A 8 -0.13 -21.54 -44.74
N HIS A 9 -1.32 -22.17 -44.73
CA HIS A 9 -2.29 -21.99 -43.67
C HIS A 9 -1.74 -22.39 -42.29
N ASN A 10 -1.04 -23.52 -42.20
CA ASN A 10 -0.40 -23.98 -40.96
C ASN A 10 0.70 -23.03 -40.46
N ALA A 11 1.44 -22.41 -41.38
CA ALA A 11 2.46 -21.42 -41.05
C ALA A 11 1.82 -20.15 -40.46
N LEU A 12 0.76 -19.64 -41.08
CA LEU A 12 0.02 -18.48 -40.58
C LEU A 12 -0.58 -18.72 -39.19
N GLU A 13 -1.20 -19.87 -38.98
CA GLU A 13 -1.80 -20.19 -37.68
C GLU A 13 -0.73 -20.37 -36.59
N ARG A 14 0.46 -20.91 -36.92
CA ARG A 14 1.58 -20.95 -35.98
C ARG A 14 1.99 -19.54 -35.56
N LYS A 15 2.19 -18.64 -36.51
CA LYS A 15 2.50 -17.22 -36.23
C LYS A 15 1.44 -16.58 -35.33
N ARG A 16 0.16 -16.83 -35.59
CA ARG A 16 -0.95 -16.33 -34.75
C ARG A 16 -0.85 -16.86 -33.31
N ARG A 17 -0.57 -18.15 -33.13
CA ARG A 17 -0.42 -18.77 -31.80
C ARG A 17 0.78 -18.22 -31.04
N ASP A 18 1.88 -17.94 -31.73
CA ASP A 18 3.07 -17.34 -31.12
C ASP A 18 2.77 -15.93 -30.61
N HIS A 19 2.08 -15.09 -31.40
CA HIS A 19 1.64 -13.76 -30.96
C HIS A 19 0.71 -13.82 -29.73
N ILE A 20 -0.19 -14.80 -29.66
CA ILE A 20 -1.06 -15.00 -28.49
C ILE A 20 -0.24 -15.42 -27.28
N LYS A 21 0.74 -16.32 -27.47
CA LYS A 21 1.64 -16.75 -26.40
C LYS A 21 2.39 -15.55 -25.81
N ASP A 22 2.92 -14.68 -26.66
CA ASP A 22 3.62 -13.46 -26.22
C ASP A 22 2.68 -12.52 -25.46
N SER A 23 1.45 -12.33 -25.95
CA SER A 23 0.42 -11.55 -25.25
C SER A 23 0.11 -12.10 -23.86
N PHE A 24 0.06 -13.43 -23.70
CA PHE A 24 -0.13 -14.06 -22.39
C PHE A 24 1.07 -13.86 -21.45
N SER A 25 2.30 -13.90 -21.98
CA SER A 25 3.50 -13.57 -21.20
C SER A 25 3.45 -12.13 -20.68
N SER A 26 3.19 -11.16 -21.57
CA SER A 26 3.07 -9.74 -21.20
C SER A 26 1.95 -9.49 -20.18
N LEU A 27 0.81 -10.18 -20.32
CA LEU A 27 -0.29 -10.09 -19.36
C LEU A 27 0.12 -10.65 -17.99
N ARG A 28 0.79 -11.80 -17.95
CA ARG A 28 1.27 -12.41 -16.71
C ARG A 28 2.21 -11.48 -15.97
N ASP A 29 3.17 -10.89 -16.67
CA ASP A 29 4.22 -10.05 -16.07
C ASP A 29 3.64 -8.72 -15.51
N SER A 30 2.49 -8.29 -16.05
CA SER A 30 1.74 -7.11 -15.59
C SER A 30 0.87 -7.35 -14.35
N VAL A 31 0.68 -8.61 -13.92
CA VAL A 31 -0.17 -8.97 -12.77
C VAL A 31 0.72 -9.38 -11.59
N PRO A 32 0.81 -8.57 -10.51
CA PRO A 32 1.76 -8.82 -9.41
C PRO A 32 1.65 -10.20 -8.77
N ALA A 33 0.43 -10.75 -8.65
CA ALA A 33 0.19 -12.06 -8.05
C ALA A 33 0.80 -13.23 -8.85
N LEU A 34 1.13 -13.02 -10.13
CA LEU A 34 1.68 -14.05 -11.02
C LEU A 34 3.20 -13.96 -11.19
N GLN A 35 3.85 -12.88 -10.74
CA GLN A 35 5.28 -12.65 -10.95
C GLN A 35 6.17 -13.70 -10.26
N ASN A 36 5.71 -14.26 -9.14
CA ASN A 36 6.41 -15.30 -8.40
C ASN A 36 5.99 -16.72 -8.81
N GLU A 37 5.04 -16.86 -9.73
CA GLU A 37 4.51 -18.16 -10.15
C GLU A 37 5.29 -18.67 -11.36
N LYS A 38 6.17 -19.66 -11.14
CA LYS A 38 7.06 -20.22 -12.18
C LYS A 38 6.30 -20.74 -13.40
N VAL A 39 5.09 -21.28 -13.20
CA VAL A 39 4.22 -21.79 -14.26
C VAL A 39 2.78 -21.40 -13.94
N ALA A 40 2.21 -20.46 -14.69
CA ALA A 40 0.80 -20.08 -14.60
C ALA A 40 0.05 -20.53 -15.87
N SER A 41 -1.06 -21.26 -15.71
CA SER A 41 -1.88 -21.65 -16.85
C SER A 41 -2.62 -20.46 -17.47
N ARG A 42 -3.04 -20.56 -18.74
CA ARG A 42 -3.83 -19.49 -19.41
C ARG A 42 -5.10 -19.11 -18.63
N ALA A 43 -5.80 -20.10 -18.09
CA ALA A 43 -7.00 -19.87 -17.29
C ALA A 43 -6.69 -19.11 -15.99
N GLN A 44 -5.61 -19.48 -15.29
CA GLN A 44 -5.16 -18.76 -14.10
C GLN A 44 -4.74 -17.32 -14.44
N ILE A 45 -4.00 -17.10 -15.52
CA ILE A 45 -3.59 -15.75 -15.96
C ILE A 45 -4.83 -14.86 -16.16
N LEU A 46 -5.83 -15.33 -16.90
CA LEU A 46 -7.06 -14.58 -17.14
C LEU A 46 -7.82 -14.31 -15.84
N LYS A 47 -7.93 -15.33 -14.96
CA LYS A 47 -8.63 -15.19 -13.68
C LYS A 47 -7.96 -14.16 -12.78
N LYS A 48 -6.65 -14.26 -12.57
CA LYS A 48 -5.87 -13.33 -11.74
C LYS A 48 -5.82 -11.93 -12.33
N ALA A 49 -5.76 -11.78 -13.65
CA ALA A 49 -5.87 -10.47 -14.31
C ALA A 49 -7.23 -9.81 -14.05
N SER A 50 -8.32 -10.57 -14.19
CA SER A 50 -9.68 -10.06 -13.91
C SER A 50 -9.85 -9.64 -12.44
N ASP A 51 -9.36 -10.47 -11.52
CA ASP A 51 -9.39 -10.18 -10.09
C ASP A 51 -8.53 -8.92 -9.79
N TYR A 52 -7.36 -8.77 -10.42
CA TYR A 52 -6.49 -7.63 -10.25
C TYR A 52 -7.10 -6.32 -10.78
N ILE A 53 -7.75 -6.35 -11.95
CA ILE A 53 -8.49 -5.18 -12.47
C ILE A 53 -9.58 -4.75 -11.48
N THR A 54 -10.34 -5.71 -10.95
CA THR A 54 -11.40 -5.44 -9.97
C THR A 54 -10.83 -4.82 -8.68
N TYR A 55 -9.73 -5.40 -8.18
CA TYR A 55 -9.01 -4.87 -7.02
C TYR A 55 -8.51 -3.44 -7.25
N MET A 56 -7.82 -3.20 -8.38
CA MET A 56 -7.25 -1.88 -8.69
C MET A 56 -8.33 -0.80 -8.85
N ARG A 57 -9.50 -1.15 -9.41
CA ARG A 57 -10.66 -0.24 -9.46
C ARG A 57 -11.12 0.16 -8.06
N ARG A 58 -11.30 -0.80 -7.15
CA ARG A 58 -11.69 -0.53 -5.76
C ARG A 58 -10.64 0.31 -5.03
N LYS A 59 -9.36 -0.03 -5.20
CA LYS A 59 -8.24 0.68 -4.60
C LYS A 59 -8.15 2.14 -5.09
N ASN A 60 -8.27 2.36 -6.40
CA ASN A 60 -8.26 3.70 -6.97
C ASN A 60 -9.45 4.54 -6.47
N ASN A 61 -10.64 3.94 -6.33
CA ASN A 61 -11.80 4.64 -5.78
C ASN A 61 -11.60 5.03 -4.32
N ALA A 62 -11.03 4.14 -3.49
CA ALA A 62 -10.70 4.47 -2.10
C ALA A 62 -9.70 5.63 -2.02
N HIS A 63 -8.62 5.59 -2.81
CA HIS A 63 -7.66 6.68 -2.87
C HIS A 63 -8.28 7.99 -3.37
N GLN A 64 -9.21 7.91 -4.32
CA GLN A 64 -9.94 9.09 -4.80
C GLN A 64 -10.78 9.72 -3.67
N GLN A 65 -11.45 8.89 -2.86
CA GLN A 65 -12.17 9.33 -1.67
C GLN A 65 -11.24 9.99 -0.64
N ASP A 66 -10.09 9.36 -0.36
CA ASP A 66 -9.08 9.92 0.56
C ASP A 66 -8.60 11.29 0.08
N ILE A 67 -8.35 11.44 -1.23
CA ILE A 67 -7.94 12.72 -1.85
C ILE A 67 -9.03 13.79 -1.66
N GLU A 68 -10.30 13.43 -1.83
CA GLU A 68 -11.42 14.36 -1.69
C GLU A 68 -11.62 14.81 -0.24
N ASP A 69 -11.49 13.88 0.70
CA ASP A 69 -11.62 14.17 2.13
C ASP A 69 -10.47 15.06 2.62
N LEU A 70 -9.23 14.77 2.19
CA LEU A 70 -8.08 15.62 2.49
C LEU A 70 -8.21 17.02 1.88
N LYS A 71 -8.72 17.14 0.65
CA LYS A 71 -9.01 18.45 0.04
C LYS A 71 -10.06 19.23 0.83
N ARG A 72 -11.11 18.57 1.32
CA ARG A 72 -12.13 19.20 2.16
C ARG A 72 -11.52 19.70 3.47
N GLN A 73 -10.72 18.86 4.14
CA GLN A 73 -10.04 19.22 5.39
C GLN A 73 -9.09 20.41 5.19
N ASN A 74 -8.25 20.39 4.14
CA ASN A 74 -7.36 21.50 3.82
C ASN A 74 -8.12 22.80 3.58
N SER A 75 -9.22 22.75 2.83
CA SER A 75 -10.06 23.94 2.60
C SER A 75 -10.62 24.54 3.90
N LEU A 76 -11.06 23.70 4.84
CA LEU A 76 -11.54 24.14 6.16
C LEU A 76 -10.42 24.78 6.98
N LEU A 77 -9.25 24.14 7.03
CA LEU A 77 -8.08 24.66 7.75
C LEU A 77 -7.61 25.98 7.16
N GLU A 78 -7.54 26.10 5.85
CA GLU A 78 -7.20 27.36 5.19
C GLU A 78 -8.22 28.48 5.50
N ALA A 79 -9.51 28.15 5.58
CA ALA A 79 -10.53 29.13 5.96
C ALA A 79 -10.38 29.59 7.42
N GLN A 80 -10.03 28.67 8.33
CA GLN A 80 -9.73 28.99 9.72
C GLN A 80 -8.48 29.89 9.83
N ILE A 81 -7.41 29.55 9.12
CA ILE A 81 -6.17 30.35 9.07
C ILE A 81 -6.49 31.77 8.59
N ARG A 82 -7.20 31.91 7.46
CA ARG A 82 -7.60 33.22 6.93
C ARG A 82 -8.42 34.04 7.93
N THR A 83 -9.30 33.39 8.71
CA THR A 83 -10.12 34.06 9.72
C THR A 83 -9.27 34.56 10.89
N LEU A 84 -8.36 33.71 11.39
CA LEU A 84 -7.43 34.06 12.47
C LEU A 84 -6.45 35.16 12.06
N GLU A 85 -5.93 35.12 10.83
CA GLU A 85 -5.06 36.16 10.27
C GLU A 85 -5.77 37.51 10.20
N ARG A 86 -7.04 37.53 9.78
CA ARG A 86 -7.87 38.74 9.79
C ARG A 86 -8.10 39.26 11.21
N ALA A 87 -8.45 38.39 12.16
CA ALA A 87 -8.67 38.78 13.55
C ALA A 87 -7.40 39.34 14.22
N LYS A 88 -6.23 38.76 13.90
CA LYS A 88 -4.92 39.27 14.33
C LYS A 88 -4.62 40.64 13.72
N ALA A 89 -4.92 40.84 12.43
CA ALA A 89 -4.69 42.12 11.74
C ALA A 89 -5.62 43.25 12.23
N THR A 90 -6.86 42.93 12.63
CA THR A 90 -7.82 43.92 13.16
C THR A 90 -7.61 44.22 14.65
N GLY A 91 -6.61 43.63 15.31
CA GLY A 91 -6.28 43.90 16.72
C GLY A 91 -7.33 43.39 17.72
N ASN A 92 -8.33 42.63 17.26
CA ASN A 92 -9.41 42.11 18.10
C ASN A 92 -9.04 40.72 18.65
N PHE A 93 -7.90 40.62 19.32
CA PHE A 93 -7.54 39.43 20.10
C PHE A 93 -8.23 39.54 21.46
N ALA A 94 -9.55 39.34 21.49
CA ALA A 94 -10.25 39.15 22.75
C ALA A 94 -9.67 37.89 23.39
N ALA A 95 -8.97 38.09 24.50
CA ALA A 95 -8.52 37.03 25.38
C ALA A 95 -9.72 36.16 25.76
N GLU A 96 -9.90 35.01 25.11
CA GLU A 96 -10.58 33.89 25.74
C GLU A 96 -9.61 33.29 26.76
N SER A 97 -9.40 34.05 27.84
CA SER A 97 -9.21 33.47 29.16
C SER A 97 -10.55 32.83 29.55
N SER A 98 -10.86 31.67 28.97
CA SER A 98 -11.95 30.84 29.46
C SER A 98 -11.43 30.08 30.67
N GLU A 99 -11.66 30.66 31.84
CA GLU A 99 -11.66 29.95 33.11
C GLU A 99 -12.65 28.77 33.03
N GLY A 100 -12.14 27.62 32.64
CA GLY A 100 -12.85 26.34 32.62
C GLY A 100 -12.41 25.47 33.79
N LEU A 101 -13.00 25.76 34.94
CA LEU A 101 -13.07 25.00 36.19
C LEU A 101 -12.88 23.46 36.03
N TYR A 102 -11.67 22.93 36.20
CA TYR A 102 -11.47 21.49 36.48
C TYR A 102 -11.80 21.22 37.95
N LYS A 103 -13.09 21.15 38.26
CA LYS A 103 -13.59 20.56 39.50
C LYS A 103 -13.42 19.05 39.37
N GLY A 104 -12.51 18.48 40.15
CA GLY A 104 -12.23 17.06 40.17
C GLY A 104 -13.50 16.24 40.41
N ASP A 105 -13.76 15.30 39.51
CA ASP A 105 -14.63 14.16 39.74
C ASP A 105 -13.75 12.92 39.70
N SER A 106 -13.44 12.39 40.88
CA SER A 106 -12.76 11.11 41.06
C SER A 106 -13.67 10.00 40.55
N ARG A 107 -13.45 9.57 39.30
CA ARG A 107 -14.01 8.31 38.81
C ARG A 107 -12.91 7.26 38.76
N GLU A 108 -13.14 6.22 39.56
CA GLU A 108 -12.31 5.02 39.72
C GLU A 108 -12.00 4.39 38.35
N TYR A 109 -10.72 4.14 38.11
CA TYR A 109 -10.26 3.34 36.99
C TYR A 109 -10.53 1.87 37.29
N GLN A 110 -11.58 1.33 36.68
CA GLN A 110 -11.78 -0.11 36.59
C GLN A 110 -10.81 -0.64 35.51
N ASP A 111 -9.80 -1.38 35.96
CA ASP A 111 -8.87 -2.14 35.16
C ASP A 111 -9.64 -3.15 34.28
N SER A 112 -9.43 -3.11 32.97
CA SER A 112 -9.91 -4.13 32.04
C SER A 112 -8.75 -4.53 31.14
N GLU A 113 -7.99 -5.51 31.62
CA GLU A 113 -7.06 -6.32 30.85
C GLU A 113 -7.76 -6.82 29.58
N SER A 114 -7.23 -6.43 28.41
CA SER A 114 -7.59 -7.09 27.14
C SER A 114 -6.32 -7.55 26.44
N ASP A 115 -6.20 -8.87 26.40
CA ASP A 115 -5.16 -9.68 25.79
C ASP A 115 -5.13 -9.43 24.27
N MET A 116 -4.06 -8.80 23.78
CA MET A 116 -3.82 -8.59 22.36
C MET A 116 -3.02 -9.77 21.82
N SER A 117 -3.75 -10.67 21.14
CA SER A 117 -3.22 -11.79 20.37
C SER A 117 -2.21 -11.32 19.32
N ASP A 118 -1.06 -11.98 19.36
CA ASP A 118 0.09 -11.85 18.47
C ASP A 118 -0.26 -12.19 17.01
N THR A 119 0.04 -11.28 16.09
CA THR A 119 0.13 -11.60 14.66
C THR A 119 1.56 -11.29 14.21
N GLU A 120 2.35 -12.36 14.14
CA GLU A 120 3.70 -12.47 13.62
C GLU A 120 3.93 -11.64 12.35
N VAL A 121 4.50 -10.45 12.53
CA VAL A 121 5.17 -9.71 11.45
C VAL A 121 6.65 -10.04 11.56
N THR A 122 7.09 -11.01 10.76
CA THR A 122 8.50 -11.31 10.52
C THR A 122 9.20 -10.06 9.96
N ARG A 123 9.86 -9.29 10.84
CA ARG A 123 10.80 -8.23 10.45
C ARG A 123 12.09 -8.34 11.26
N ASN A 124 13.13 -8.70 10.51
CA ASN A 124 14.54 -8.61 10.89
C ASN A 124 14.87 -7.30 11.61
N ALA A 125 15.25 -7.38 12.88
CA ALA A 125 16.02 -6.34 13.56
C ALA A 125 16.74 -6.91 14.79
N ARG A 126 17.89 -7.57 14.61
CA ARG A 126 18.82 -7.80 15.73
C ARG A 126 19.96 -6.79 15.68
N ARG A 127 19.83 -5.79 16.56
CA ARG A 127 20.87 -4.83 16.95
C ARG A 127 22.01 -5.54 17.69
N LYS A 128 23.21 -4.97 17.54
CA LYS A 128 24.55 -5.46 17.91
C LYS A 128 24.73 -5.68 19.42
N LYS A 129 25.57 -6.67 19.79
CA LYS A 129 26.37 -6.65 21.02
C LYS A 129 27.83 -6.94 20.68
N LEU A 130 28.73 -6.02 21.05
CA LEU A 130 30.17 -6.21 20.98
C LEU A 130 30.61 -7.24 22.03
N LYS A 131 31.50 -8.15 21.66
CA LYS A 131 32.28 -8.96 22.61
C LYS A 131 33.75 -8.83 22.24
N VAL A 132 34.51 -8.19 23.14
CA VAL A 132 35.97 -8.16 23.12
C VAL A 132 36.45 -9.51 23.67
N ALA A 133 37.32 -10.20 22.92
CA ALA A 133 38.09 -11.34 23.40
C ALA A 133 39.49 -11.26 22.76
N GLY A 134 40.50 -11.41 23.63
CA GLY A 134 41.86 -10.94 23.42
C GLY A 134 42.65 -11.66 22.33
N VAL A 135 43.58 -10.89 21.76
CA VAL A 135 44.64 -11.35 20.88
C VAL A 135 45.71 -12.01 21.75
N GLY A 136 45.81 -13.33 21.69
CA GLY A 136 46.92 -14.08 22.25
C GLY A 136 48.07 -14.13 21.26
N LEU A 137 49.13 -13.36 21.54
CA LEU A 137 50.46 -13.48 20.97
C LEU A 137 51.26 -14.58 21.70
N GLY A 138 52.12 -15.29 20.99
CA GLY A 138 53.16 -16.19 21.53
C GLY A 138 53.23 -17.48 20.71
N SER A 139 54.08 -17.60 19.69
CA SER A 139 55.55 -17.77 19.69
C SER A 139 56.03 -19.17 20.08
N ILE A 140 56.83 -19.72 19.16
CA ILE A 140 57.69 -20.92 19.16
C ILE A 140 56.98 -22.23 18.81
#